data_AF-A0A7S1E8A8-F1
#
_entry.id   AF-A0A7S1E8A8-F1
#
_cell.length_a   1.000
_cell.length_b   1.000
_cell.length_c   1.000
_cell.angle_alpha   90.00
_cell.angle_beta   90.00
_cell.angle_gamma   90.00
#
_symmetry.space_group_name_H-M   'P 1'
#
loop_
_entity.id
_entity.type
_entity.pdbx_description
1 polymer ?
#
loop_
_entity_poly.entity_id
_entity_poly.type
_entity_poly.pdbx_seq_one_letter_code
_entity_poly.pdbx_strand_id
1 'polypeptide(L)'
;FETVVASFGAPAAGGVFVPLNPLLKPEQVGFILRDCDVRVLVTSPERLGQLGEVLTQCPSLRHVVLTSGTGSAPVPVHDWAALLAAPARAGHRVIDTDMTAILY
;
A
#
# COMPACT_ATOMS: atom_id res chain seq x y z
N PHE A 1 -6.41 -8.26 10.00
CA PHE A 1 -5.60 -9.29 9.29
C PHE A 1 -5.01 -8.78 7.97
N GLU A 2 -5.23 -7.50 7.66
CA GLU A 2 -4.88 -6.79 6.43
C GLU A 2 -3.39 -6.87 6.14
N THR A 3 -2.53 -6.68 7.15
CA THR A 3 -1.07 -6.77 6.99
C THR A 3 -0.61 -8.15 6.52
N VAL A 4 -1.19 -9.23 7.06
CA VAL A 4 -0.84 -10.61 6.67
C VAL A 4 -1.30 -10.86 5.24
N VAL A 5 -2.53 -10.46 4.90
CA VAL A 5 -3.03 -10.60 3.53
C VAL A 5 -2.21 -9.76 2.56
N ALA A 6 -1.83 -8.54 2.91
CA ALA A 6 -1.02 -7.67 2.07
C ALA A 6 0.42 -8.23 1.89
N SER A 7 1.03 -8.80 2.93
CA SER A 7 2.40 -9.33 2.84
C SER A 7 2.51 -10.52 1.90
N PHE A 8 1.48 -11.36 1.80
CA PHE A 8 1.45 -12.49 0.86
C PHE A 8 0.77 -12.15 -0.47
N GLY A 9 -0.26 -11.29 -0.43
CA GLY A 9 -1.06 -10.90 -1.58
C GLY A 9 -0.31 -10.00 -2.55
N ALA A 10 0.55 -9.10 -2.05
CA ALA A 10 1.38 -8.26 -2.91
C ALA A 10 2.30 -9.09 -3.82
N PRO A 11 3.16 -10.01 -3.30
CA PRO A 11 3.98 -10.87 -4.16
C PRO A 11 3.15 -11.83 -5.00
N ALA A 12 2.05 -12.38 -4.49
CA ALA A 12 1.16 -13.22 -5.29
C ALA A 12 0.51 -12.47 -6.48
N ALA A 13 0.38 -11.14 -6.39
CA ALA A 13 -0.09 -10.29 -7.48
C ALA A 13 1.04 -9.77 -8.39
N GLY A 14 2.29 -10.17 -8.17
CA GLY A 14 3.48 -9.67 -8.86
C GLY A 14 3.96 -8.28 -8.39
N GLY A 15 3.50 -7.85 -7.23
CA GLY A 15 3.99 -6.66 -6.54
C GLY A 15 5.06 -6.98 -5.51
N VAL A 16 5.68 -5.96 -4.96
CA VAL A 16 6.72 -6.08 -3.93
C VAL A 16 6.18 -5.48 -2.64
N PHE A 17 6.23 -6.23 -1.54
CA PHE A 17 5.75 -5.77 -0.25
C PHE A 17 6.79 -4.86 0.44
N VAL A 18 6.36 -3.70 0.92
CA VAL A 18 7.22 -2.78 1.70
C VAL A 18 6.58 -2.60 3.08
N PRO A 19 7.03 -3.31 4.13
CA PRO A 19 6.49 -3.12 5.46
C PRO A 19 6.91 -1.76 6.00
N LEU A 20 5.93 -1.00 6.50
CA LEU A 20 6.17 0.27 7.17
C LEU A 20 5.95 0.12 8.67
N ASN A 21 6.90 0.59 9.46
CA ASN A 21 6.72 0.67 10.90
C ASN A 21 5.67 1.75 11.25
N PRO A 22 4.59 1.42 11.98
CA PRO A 22 3.56 2.38 12.36
C PRO A 22 4.07 3.57 13.19
N LEU A 23 5.24 3.46 13.83
CA LEU A 23 5.83 4.54 14.63
C LEU A 23 6.65 5.55 13.81
N LEU A 24 6.83 5.32 12.50
CA LEU A 24 7.55 6.25 11.64
C LEU A 24 6.80 7.58 11.49
N LYS A 25 7.55 8.67 11.51
CA LYS A 25 7.02 10.01 11.23
C LYS A 25 6.57 10.13 9.76
N PRO A 26 5.61 11.00 9.43
CA PRO A 26 5.11 11.15 8.07
C PRO A 26 6.21 11.33 7.02
N GLU A 27 7.24 12.14 7.31
CA GLU A 27 8.32 12.43 6.38
C GLU A 27 9.19 11.20 6.08
N GLN A 28 9.39 10.33 7.08
CA GLN A 28 10.10 9.07 6.91
C GLN A 28 9.29 8.09 6.05
N VAL A 29 7.97 8.06 6.22
CA VAL A 29 7.07 7.28 5.36
C VAL A 29 7.16 7.79 3.92
N GLY A 30 7.09 9.11 3.72
CA GLY A 30 7.22 9.72 2.39
C GLY A 30 8.54 9.41 1.70
N PHE A 31 9.63 9.39 2.45
CA PHE A 31 10.94 8.98 1.93
C PHE A 31 10.89 7.55 1.39
N ILE A 32 10.42 6.59 2.19
CA ILE A 32 10.32 5.18 1.79
C ILE A 32 9.40 5.02 0.58
N LEU A 33 8.25 5.71 0.57
CA LEU A 33 7.29 5.65 -0.54
C LEU A 33 7.91 6.08 -1.87
N ARG A 34 8.75 7.13 -1.86
CA ARG A 34 9.45 7.62 -3.06
C ARG A 34 10.60 6.71 -3.47
N ASP A 35 11.40 6.26 -2.50
CA ASP A 35 12.59 5.43 -2.78
C ASP A 35 12.22 4.05 -3.34
N CYS A 36 11.08 3.49 -2.90
CA CYS A 36 10.55 2.22 -3.39
C CYS A 36 9.56 2.35 -4.56
N ASP A 37 9.31 3.56 -5.08
CA ASP A 37 8.28 3.81 -6.11
C ASP A 37 6.91 3.19 -5.76
N VAL A 38 6.48 3.33 -4.49
CA VAL A 38 5.27 2.68 -3.99
C VAL A 38 4.04 3.15 -4.77
N ARG A 39 3.31 2.20 -5.36
CA ARG A 39 2.10 2.47 -6.16
C ARG A 39 0.80 2.28 -5.39
N VAL A 40 0.80 1.45 -4.36
CA VAL A 40 -0.38 1.14 -3.54
C VAL A 40 0.03 1.22 -2.08
N LEU A 41 -0.67 2.07 -1.31
CA LEU A 41 -0.50 2.17 0.14
C LEU A 41 -1.70 1.54 0.84
N VAL A 42 -1.47 0.50 1.64
CA VAL A 42 -2.49 -0.04 2.56
C VAL A 42 -2.29 0.60 3.93
N THR A 43 -3.30 1.27 4.47
CA THR A 43 -3.18 2.00 5.75
C THR A 43 -4.52 2.17 6.45
N SER A 44 -4.51 2.61 7.70
CA SER A 44 -5.75 2.93 8.43
C SER A 44 -6.20 4.37 8.18
N PRO A 45 -7.48 4.71 8.36
CA PRO A 45 -7.96 6.09 8.20
C PRO A 45 -7.24 7.10 9.10
N GLU A 46 -6.93 6.71 10.35
CA GLU A 46 -6.23 7.56 11.31
C GLU A 46 -4.83 7.89 10.82
N ARG A 47 -4.14 6.88 10.28
CA ARG A 47 -2.80 7.08 9.72
C ARG A 47 -2.83 7.85 8.41
N LEU A 48 -3.83 7.63 7.55
CA LEU A 48 -3.99 8.42 6.32
C LEU A 48 -4.11 9.91 6.63
N GLY A 49 -4.87 10.29 7.67
CA GLY A 49 -5.02 11.68 8.11
C GLY A 49 -3.69 12.35 8.49
N GLN A 50 -2.70 11.58 8.95
CA GLN A 50 -1.36 12.07 9.29
C GLN A 50 -0.41 12.15 8.08
N LEU A 51 -0.70 11.43 7.00
CA LEU A 51 0.16 11.32 5.82
C LEU A 51 -0.25 12.25 4.68
N GLY A 52 -1.44 12.84 4.72
CA GLY A 52 -2.07 13.54 3.60
C GLY A 52 -1.15 14.48 2.81
N GLU A 53 -0.44 15.37 3.49
CA GLU A 53 0.50 16.31 2.84
C GLU A 53 1.67 15.59 2.17
N VAL A 54 2.26 14.61 2.84
CA VAL A 54 3.39 13.82 2.32
C VAL A 54 2.99 13.00 1.09
N LEU A 55 1.77 12.48 1.03
CA LEU A 55 1.29 11.71 -0.12
C LEU A 55 1.24 12.55 -1.40
N THR A 56 1.06 13.87 -1.30
CA THR A 56 1.10 14.76 -2.49
C THR A 56 2.48 14.82 -3.14
N GLN A 57 3.51 14.48 -2.38
CA GLN A 57 4.91 14.45 -2.82
C GLN A 57 5.33 13.06 -3.33
N CYS A 58 4.40 12.11 -3.46
CA CYS A 58 4.69 10.72 -3.86
C CYS A 58 4.15 10.47 -5.29
N PRO A 59 4.90 10.77 -6.36
CA PRO A 59 4.39 10.74 -7.73
C PRO A 59 4.06 9.34 -8.25
N SER A 60 4.70 8.30 -7.70
CA SER A 60 4.46 6.90 -8.07
C SER A 60 3.21 6.32 -7.43
N LEU A 61 2.66 6.97 -6.39
CA LEU A 61 1.46 6.51 -5.68
C LEU A 61 0.24 6.63 -6.60
N ARG A 62 -0.55 5.56 -6.69
CA ARG A 62 -1.74 5.50 -7.56
C ARG A 62 -3.00 5.13 -6.80
N HIS A 63 -2.87 4.41 -5.69
CA HIS A 63 -4.02 3.96 -4.90
C HIS A 63 -3.70 3.98 -3.41
N VAL A 64 -4.70 4.33 -2.62
CA VAL A 64 -4.72 4.09 -1.18
C VAL A 64 -5.81 3.07 -0.89
N VAL A 65 -5.50 2.07 -0.08
CA VAL A 65 -6.46 1.11 0.44
C VAL A 65 -6.60 1.33 1.94
N LEU A 66 -7.80 1.68 2.37
CA LEU A 66 -8.12 1.86 3.78
C LEU A 66 -8.57 0.54 4.39
N THR A 67 -7.98 0.17 5.53
CA THR A 67 -8.34 -1.06 6.27
C THR A 67 -9.79 -1.06 6.74
N SER A 68 -10.38 0.13 6.89
CA SER A 68 -11.79 0.33 7.23
C SER A 68 -12.23 1.74 6.86
N GLY A 69 -13.53 1.97 6.78
CA GLY A 69 -14.11 3.32 6.70
C GLY A 69 -13.82 4.06 5.40
N THR A 70 -13.79 5.40 5.48
CA THR A 70 -13.58 6.28 4.32
C THR A 70 -12.51 7.31 4.62
N GLY A 71 -11.92 7.90 3.58
CA GLY A 71 -10.91 8.93 3.71
C GLY A 71 -10.63 9.61 2.38
N SER A 72 -9.85 10.69 2.44
CA SER A 72 -9.46 11.48 1.27
C SER A 72 -7.95 11.45 1.11
N ALA A 73 -7.49 11.25 -0.12
CA ALA A 73 -6.09 11.23 -0.51
C ALA A 73 -5.95 11.87 -1.90
N PRO A 74 -4.73 12.27 -2.32
CA PRO A 74 -4.52 12.82 -3.67
C PRO A 74 -4.72 11.79 -4.80
N VAL A 75 -5.01 10.54 -4.47
CA VAL A 75 -5.22 9.42 -5.39
C VAL A 75 -6.50 8.66 -5.00
N PRO A 76 -7.08 7.84 -5.90
CA PRO A 76 -8.24 7.01 -5.56
C PRO A 76 -8.06 6.20 -4.29
N VAL A 77 -9.06 6.29 -3.40
CA VAL A 77 -9.12 5.58 -2.12
C VAL A 77 -10.11 4.44 -2.24
N HIS A 78 -9.70 3.25 -1.79
CA HIS A 78 -10.51 2.03 -1.81
C HIS A 78 -10.75 1.51 -0.40
N ASP A 79 -11.92 0.93 -0.18
CA ASP A 79 -12.22 0.20 1.04
C ASP A 79 -11.72 -1.25 0.94
N TRP A 80 -11.06 -1.73 2.01
CA TRP A 80 -10.51 -3.07 2.07
C TRP A 80 -11.57 -4.17 1.93
N ALA A 81 -12.73 -4.03 2.59
CA ALA A 81 -13.77 -5.05 2.51
C ALA A 81 -14.37 -5.15 1.10
N ALA A 82 -14.55 -4.01 0.42
CA ALA A 82 -14.96 -3.97 -0.99
C ALA A 82 -13.94 -4.65 -1.92
N LEU A 83 -12.64 -4.45 -1.69
CA LEU A 83 -11.59 -5.12 -2.47
C LEU A 83 -11.58 -6.63 -2.27
N LEU A 84 -11.81 -7.12 -1.04
CA LEU A 84 -11.92 -8.55 -0.77
C LEU A 84 -13.17 -9.18 -1.38
N ALA A 85 -14.27 -8.44 -1.46
CA ALA A 85 -15.51 -8.91 -2.07
C ALA A 85 -15.48 -8.86 -3.61
N ALA A 86 -14.48 -8.19 -4.20
CA ALA A 86 -14.36 -8.09 -5.65
C ALA A 86 -14.05 -9.46 -6.27
N PRO A 87 -14.57 -9.74 -7.49
CA PRO A 87 -14.27 -11.00 -8.17
C PRO A 87 -12.77 -11.12 -8.45
N ALA A 88 -12.24 -12.32 -8.18
CA ALA A 88 -10.83 -12.63 -8.45
C ALA A 88 -10.49 -12.40 -9.93
N ARG A 89 -9.30 -11.84 -10.17
CA ARG A 89 -8.74 -11.64 -11.51
C ARG A 89 -7.43 -12.38 -11.63
N ALA A 90 -7.09 -12.79 -12.86
CA ALA A 90 -5.76 -13.33 -13.13
C ALA A 90 -4.70 -12.28 -12.78
N GLY A 91 -3.77 -12.66 -11.92
CA GLY A 91 -2.65 -11.82 -11.51
C GLY A 91 -1.55 -11.76 -12.57
N HIS A 92 -0.50 -11.00 -12.27
CA HIS A 92 0.73 -11.06 -13.05
C HIS A 92 1.38 -12.44 -12.93
N ARG A 93 2.13 -12.88 -13.95
CA ARG A 93 2.90 -14.11 -13.88
C ARG A 93 4.08 -13.90 -12.93
N VAL A 94 4.21 -14.75 -11.92
CA VAL A 94 5.28 -14.70 -10.91
C VAL A 94 6.20 -15.92 -11.07
N ILE A 95 7.50 -15.74 -10.85
CA ILE A 95 8.52 -16.80 -10.83
C ILE A 95 9.22 -16.89 -9.46
N ASP A 96 9.99 -17.95 -9.25
CA ASP A 96 10.69 -18.26 -8.00
C ASP A 96 11.81 -17.26 -7.64
N THR A 97 12.27 -16.46 -8.60
CA THR A 97 13.29 -15.43 -8.38
C THR A 97 12.73 -14.01 -8.31
N ASP A 98 11.41 -13.82 -8.36
CA ASP A 98 10.83 -12.47 -8.25
C ASP A 98 11.02 -11.91 -6.84
N MET A 99 11.28 -10.59 -6.77
CA MET A 99 11.45 -9.91 -5.50
C MET A 99 10.13 -9.88 -4.72
N THR A 100 10.16 -10.30 -3.45
CA THR A 100 8.96 -10.38 -2.61
C THR A 100 8.78 -9.16 -1.72
N ALA A 101 9.87 -8.57 -1.23
CA ALA A 101 9.83 -7.43 -0.33
C ALA A 101 11.09 -6.56 -0.38
N ILE A 102 10.93 -5.27 -0.03
CA ILE A 102 12.03 -4.34 0.27
C ILE A 102 11.89 -3.94 1.75
N LEU A 103 12.95 -4.07 2.53
CA LEU A 103 12.95 -3.84 3.99
C LEU A 103 13.84 -2.66 4.36
N TYR A 104 13.35 -1.81 5.27
CA TYR A 104 14.08 -0.68 5.89
C TYR A 104 14.22 -0.88 7.39
#